data_AF-A0A7C7R177-F1
#
_entry.id   AF-A0A7C7R177-F1
#
_cell.length_a   1.000
_cell.length_b   1.000
_cell.length_c   1.000
_cell.angle_alpha   90.00
_cell.angle_beta   90.00
_cell.angle_gamma   90.00
#
_symmetry.space_group_name_H-M   'P 1'
#
loop_
_entity.id
_entity.type
_entity.pdbx_description
1 polymer ?
#
loop_
_entity_poly.entity_id
_entity_poly.type
_entity_poly.pdbx_seq_one_letter_code
_entity_poly.pdbx_strand_id
1 'polypeptide(L)'
;MSRKPIPQRALFFMTAVGLVLPIALAVVLGAASLLAAMADPAGAAALRWVGFGLGVVWVVDLVSLVMAQALNWLSDQNGGHDPRGGSQGD
;
A
#
# COMPACT_ATOMS: atom_id res chain seq x y z
N MET A 1 -28.09 -8.21 5.48
CA MET A 1 -26.80 -8.47 4.79
C MET A 1 -25.85 -7.33 5.12
N SER A 2 -25.00 -7.50 6.14
CA SER A 2 -24.07 -6.46 6.59
C SER A 2 -22.93 -6.34 5.59
N ARG A 3 -22.96 -5.30 4.74
CA ARG A 3 -21.89 -5.03 3.79
C ARG A 3 -20.70 -4.50 4.59
N LYS A 4 -19.72 -5.37 4.86
CA LYS A 4 -18.41 -4.91 5.35
C LYS A 4 -17.86 -3.91 4.32
N PRO A 5 -17.66 -2.63 4.70
CA PRO A 5 -17.37 -1.56 3.74
C PRO A 5 -16.01 -1.73 3.04
N ILE A 6 -15.13 -2.58 3.57
CA ILE A 6 -13.84 -2.90 2.97
C ILE A 6 -13.68 -4.43 2.97
N PRO A 7 -13.65 -5.07 1.78
CA PRO A 7 -13.40 -6.50 1.71
C PRO A 7 -11.95 -6.79 2.14
N GLN A 8 -11.77 -7.67 3.13
CA GLN A 8 -10.48 -8.03 3.71
C GLN A 8 -9.44 -8.52 2.66
N ARG A 9 -9.92 -9.06 1.53
CA ARG A 9 -9.09 -9.42 0.37
C ARG A 9 -8.47 -8.21 -0.33
N ALA A 10 -9.16 -7.07 -0.40
CA ALA A 10 -8.61 -5.86 -1.01
C ALA A 10 -7.49 -5.28 -0.16
N LEU A 11 -7.63 -5.29 1.17
CA LEU A 11 -6.57 -4.92 2.11
C LEU A 11 -5.33 -5.80 1.94
N PHE A 12 -5.51 -7.12 1.81
CA PHE A 12 -4.40 -8.04 1.57
C PHE A 12 -3.70 -7.79 0.23
N PHE A 13 -4.48 -7.55 -0.84
CA PHE A 13 -3.93 -7.23 -2.17
C PHE A 13 -3.18 -5.90 -2.20
N MET A 14 -3.73 -4.84 -1.59
CA MET A 14 -3.04 -3.55 -1.53
C MET A 14 -1.73 -3.69 -0.75
N THR A 15 -1.71 -4.41 0.39
CA THR A 15 -0.48 -4.67 1.14
C THR A 15 0.54 -5.47 0.34
N ALA A 16 0.10 -6.51 -0.39
CA ALA A 16 0.97 -7.31 -1.24
C ALA A 16 1.59 -6.47 -2.37
N VAL A 17 0.80 -5.63 -3.04
CA VAL A 17 1.28 -4.70 -4.07
C VAL A 17 2.27 -3.70 -3.49
N GLY A 18 1.96 -3.13 -2.31
CA GLY A 18 2.87 -2.23 -1.59
C GLY A 18 4.20 -2.90 -1.24
N LEU A 19 4.23 -4.21 -1.02
CA LEU A 19 5.46 -4.97 -0.74
C LEU A 19 6.26 -5.33 -2.00
N VAL A 20 5.61 -5.40 -3.17
CA VAL A 20 6.27 -5.67 -4.45
C VAL A 20 6.90 -4.41 -5.05
N LEU A 21 6.33 -3.23 -4.81
CA LEU A 21 6.89 -1.95 -5.28
C LEU A 21 8.37 -1.68 -4.90
N PRO A 22 8.86 -1.94 -3.67
CA PRO A 22 10.28 -1.72 -3.35
C PRO A 22 11.21 -2.63 -4.15
N ILE A 23 10.76 -3.84 -4.53
CA ILE A 23 11.51 -4.74 -5.41
C ILE A 23 11.63 -4.10 -6.80
N ALA A 24 10.53 -3.56 -7.34
CA ALA A 24 10.55 -2.84 -8.61
C ALA A 24 11.46 -1.60 -8.56
N LEU A 25 11.42 -0.83 -7.46
CA LEU A 25 12.33 0.31 -7.25
C LEU A 25 13.81 -0.10 -7.25
N ALA A 26 14.15 -1.19 -6.55
CA ALA A 26 15.50 -1.72 -6.51
C ALA A 26 15.98 -2.15 -7.91
N VAL A 27 15.11 -2.77 -8.70
CA VAL A 27 15.41 -3.14 -10.09
C VAL A 27 15.61 -1.90 -10.97
N VAL A 28 14.77 -0.87 -10.86
CA VAL A 28 14.90 0.37 -11.64
C VAL A 28 16.19 1.12 -11.29
N LEU A 29 16.51 1.24 -9.99
CA LEU A 29 17.76 1.88 -9.55
C LEU A 29 19.00 1.06 -9.93
N GLY A 30 18.91 -0.27 -9.86
CA GLY A 30 19.97 -1.17 -10.33
C GLY A 30 20.18 -1.11 -11.84
N ALA A 31 19.11 -0.97 -12.62
CA ALA A 31 19.22 -0.74 -14.07
C ALA A 31 19.84 0.63 -14.38
N ALA A 32 19.52 1.67 -13.61
CA ALA A 32 20.13 3.00 -13.75
C ALA A 32 21.65 2.97 -13.51
N SER A 33 22.12 2.23 -12.50
CA SER A 33 23.55 2.09 -12.23
C SER A 33 24.26 1.27 -13.30
N LEU A 34 23.58 0.27 -13.87
CA LEU A 34 24.11 -0.51 -15.00
C LEU A 34 24.27 0.34 -16.26
N LEU A 35 23.29 1.20 -16.58
CA LEU A 35 23.37 2.13 -17.71
C LEU A 35 24.50 3.15 -17.52
N ALA A 36 24.68 3.66 -16.30
CA ALA A 36 25.80 4.53 -15.98
C ALA A 36 27.16 3.83 -16.22
N ALA A 37 27.24 2.54 -15.90
CA ALA A 37 28.44 1.72 -16.15
C ALA A 37 28.70 1.48 -17.66
N MET A 38 27.66 1.52 -18.50
CA MET A 38 27.79 1.43 -19.96
C MET A 38 28.12 2.77 -20.65
N ALA A 39 28.50 3.79 -19.88
CA ALA A 39 28.76 5.14 -20.39
C ALA A 39 27.55 5.81 -21.09
N ASP A 40 26.32 5.43 -20.69
CA ASP A 40 25.08 6.16 -21.04
C ASP A 40 24.56 6.96 -19.83
N PRO A 41 25.11 8.18 -19.60
CA PRO A 41 24.70 9.01 -18.49
C PRO A 41 23.28 9.59 -18.66
N ALA A 42 22.81 9.74 -19.90
CA ALA A 42 21.48 10.30 -20.18
C ALA A 42 20.39 9.31 -19.78
N GLY A 43 20.54 8.03 -20.17
CA GLY A 43 19.63 6.97 -19.75
C GLY A 43 19.66 6.72 -18.24
N ALA A 44 20.85 6.77 -17.61
CA ALA A 44 20.97 6.64 -16.16
C ALA A 44 20.25 7.76 -15.39
N ALA A 45 20.33 9.01 -15.87
CA ALA A 45 19.65 10.15 -15.25
C ALA A 45 18.12 10.02 -15.37
N ALA A 46 17.61 9.58 -16.51
CA ALA A 46 16.18 9.36 -16.73
C ALA A 46 15.63 8.28 -15.79
N LEU A 47 16.30 7.12 -15.68
CA LEU A 47 15.88 6.05 -14.76
C LEU A 47 15.95 6.48 -13.28
N ARG A 48 16.91 7.35 -12.91
CA ARG A 48 16.96 7.92 -11.55
C ARG A 48 15.75 8.78 -11.24
N TRP A 49 15.33 9.65 -12.16
CA TRP A 49 14.12 10.46 -12.00
C TRP A 49 12.85 9.60 -11.94
N VAL A 50 12.75 8.57 -12.79
CA VAL A 50 11.65 7.61 -12.74
C VAL A 50 11.63 6.85 -11.41
N GLY A 51 12.80 6.42 -10.92
CA GLY A 51 12.95 5.76 -9.62
C GLY A 51 12.51 6.66 -8.47
N PHE A 52 12.88 7.94 -8.50
CA PHE A 52 12.40 8.93 -7.51
C PHE A 52 10.88 9.12 -7.56
N GLY A 53 10.31 9.29 -8.76
CA GLY A 53 8.86 9.42 -8.94
C GLY A 53 8.11 8.18 -8.44
N LEU A 54 8.61 6.99 -8.76
CA LEU A 54 8.03 5.73 -8.29
C LEU A 54 8.13 5.59 -6.77
N GLY A 55 9.24 6.04 -6.17
CA GLY A 55 9.43 6.09 -4.72
C GLY A 55 8.42 7.01 -4.02
N VAL A 56 8.15 8.19 -4.57
CA VAL A 56 7.15 9.11 -4.03
C VAL A 56 5.75 8.51 -4.08
N VAL A 57 5.37 7.93 -5.23
CA VAL A 57 4.07 7.25 -5.39
C VAL A 57 3.93 6.11 -4.38
N TRP A 58 5.00 5.34 -4.17
CA TRP A 58 5.02 4.26 -3.18
C TRP A 58 4.80 4.75 -1.74
N VAL A 59 5.46 5.84 -1.33
CA VAL A 59 5.27 6.40 0.02
C VAL A 59 3.82 6.86 0.22
N VAL A 60 3.22 7.51 -0.78
CA VAL A 60 1.82 7.93 -0.74
C VAL A 60 0.87 6.73 -0.63
N ASP A 61 1.16 5.65 -1.35
CA ASP A 61 0.41 4.40 -1.28
C ASP A 61 0.50 3.77 0.13
N LEU A 62 1.70 3.70 0.73
CA LEU A 62 1.89 3.19 2.09
C LEU A 62 1.12 4.01 3.14
N VAL A 63 1.14 5.34 3.04
CA VAL A 63 0.38 6.21 3.96
C VAL A 63 -1.12 5.93 3.83
N SER A 64 -1.61 5.77 2.59
CA SER A 64 -3.02 5.46 2.32
C SER A 64 -3.41 4.07 2.85
N LEU A 65 -2.53 3.08 2.69
CA LEU A 65 -2.66 1.73 3.22
C LEU A 65 -2.76 1.70 4.75
N VAL A 66 -1.88 2.43 5.43
CA VAL A 66 -1.90 2.56 6.89
C VAL A 66 -3.19 3.23 7.35
N MET A 67 -3.63 4.29 6.67
CA MET A 67 -4.89 4.98 6.97
C MET A 67 -6.10 4.04 6.80
N ALA A 68 -6.15 3.29 5.70
CA ALA A 68 -7.22 2.31 5.44
C ALA A 68 -7.26 1.20 6.50
N GLN A 69 -6.10 0.72 6.94
CA GLN A 69 -6.01 -0.26 8.04
C GLN A 69 -6.51 0.30 9.36
N ALA A 70 -6.16 1.55 9.69
CA ALA A 70 -6.63 2.22 10.89
C ALA A 70 -8.16 2.38 10.90
N LEU A 71 -8.75 2.80 9.78
CA LEU A 71 -10.20 2.93 9.62
C LEU A 71 -10.92 1.57 9.73
N ASN A 72 -10.32 0.52 9.16
CA ASN A 72 -10.86 -0.83 9.28
C ASN A 72 -10.85 -1.32 10.73
N TRP A 73 -9.76 -1.07 11.47
CA TRP A 73 -9.64 -1.41 12.89
C TRP A 73 -10.64 -0.64 13.77
N LEU A 74 -10.87 0.64 13.48
CA LEU A 74 -11.86 1.45 14.20
C LEU A 74 -13.29 0.99 13.92
N SER A 75 -13.59 0.64 12.66
CA SER A 75 -14.91 0.14 12.26
C SER A 75 -15.25 -1.19 12.92
N ASP A 76 -14.28 -2.09 13.07
CA ASP A 76 -14.48 -3.41 13.69
C ASP A 76 -14.80 -3.29 15.19
N GLN A 77 -14.16 -2.36 15.91
CA GLN A 77 -14.47 -2.09 17.32
C GLN A 77 -15.85 -1.47 17.52
N ASN A 78 -16.23 -0.53 16.65
CA ASN A 78 -17.52 0.14 16.76
C ASN A 78 -18.70 -0.81 16.48
N GLY A 79 -18.48 -1.89 15.73
CA GLY A 79 -19.46 -2.96 15.50
C GLY A 79 -19.61 -3.95 16.67
N GLY A 80 -18.68 -3.96 17.62
CA GLY A 80 -18.71 -4.82 18.81
C GLY A 80 -19.39 -4.21 20.04
N HIS A 81 -19.66 -2.90 20.02
CA HIS A 81 -20.30 -2.17 21.13
C HIS A 81 -21.76 -1.82 20.83
N ASP A 82 -22.58 -2.82 20.52
CA ASP A 82 -24.04 -2.67 20.59
C ASP A 82 -24.49 -2.89 22.05
N PRO A 83 -24.80 -1.84 22.83
CA PRO A 83 -25.30 -1.99 24.20
C PRO A 83 -26.78 -2.40 24.22
N ARG A 84 -27.39 -2.63 23.05
CA ARG A 84 -28.78 -3.07 22.87
C ARG A 84 -28.90 -4.53 22.46
N GLY A 85 -27.97 -5.37 22.94
CA GLY A 85 -28.27 -6.78 23.24
C GLY A 85 -29.28 -6.89 24.40
N GLY A 86 -30.45 -6.28 24.21
CA GLY A 86 -31.59 -6.43 25.09
C GLY A 86 -32.07 -7.87 25.05
N SER A 87 -32.14 -8.47 26.23
CA SER A 87 -33.27 -9.27 26.70
C SER A 87 -34.13 -9.88 25.59
N GLN A 88 -33.82 -11.13 25.29
CA GLN A 88 -34.73 -12.09 24.68
C GLN A 88 -34.29 -13.42 25.28
N GLY A 89 -35.00 -14.08 26.16
CA GLY A 89 -36.38 -14.06 26.64
C GLY A 89 -36.52 -15.40 27.38
N ASP A 90 -37.44 -15.46 28.33
CA ASP A 90 -37.65 -16.57 29.27
C ASP A 90 -37.74 -17.98 28.64
#